data_AF-A0A8H9DWT7-F1
#
_entry.id   AF-A0A8H9DWT7-F1
#
_cell.length_a   1.000
_cell.length_b   1.000
_cell.length_c   1.000
_cell.angle_alpha   90.00
_cell.angle_beta   90.00
_cell.angle_gamma   90.00
#
_symmetry.space_group_name_H-M   'P 1'
#
loop_
_entity.id
_entity.type
_entity.pdbx_description
1 polymer ?
#
loop_
_entity_poly.entity_id
_entity_poly.type
_entity_poly.pdbx_seq_one_letter_code
_entity_poly.pdbx_strand_id
1 'polypeptide(L)'
;MIKQKVFFSGTVLAIFLSLSNVSLASGLDKNMQSLAKSMSILQSSNDKSSLLNALEMMDKSVDSSMNIIPEKIDVNDKVSVDNYKEELKKLQHEINIA
;
A
#
# COMPACT_ATOMS: atom_id res chain seq x y z
N MET A 1 -19.18 -11.47 -16.46
CA MET A 1 -18.98 -10.52 -15.35
C MET A 1 -18.35 -11.28 -14.19
N ILE A 2 -17.04 -11.13 -14.00
CA ILE A 2 -16.30 -11.78 -12.92
C ILE A 2 -16.73 -11.10 -11.62
N LYS A 3 -17.25 -11.90 -10.68
CA LYS A 3 -17.58 -11.45 -9.32
C LYS A 3 -16.27 -11.16 -8.59
N GLN A 4 -15.74 -9.94 -8.69
CA GLN A 4 -14.60 -9.51 -7.88
C GLN A 4 -15.10 -9.33 -6.43
N LYS A 5 -15.06 -10.42 -5.65
CA LYS A 5 -14.85 -10.29 -4.21
C LYS A 5 -13.42 -9.83 -4.08
N VAL A 6 -13.22 -8.58 -3.69
CA VAL A 6 -11.90 -7.99 -3.43
C VAL A 6 -11.28 -8.74 -2.25
N PHE A 7 -10.64 -9.87 -2.54
CA PHE A 7 -9.84 -10.61 -1.58
C PHE A 7 -8.46 -9.96 -1.59
N PHE A 8 -8.29 -8.95 -0.74
CA PHE A 8 -6.93 -8.56 -0.35
C PHE A 8 -6.28 -9.78 0.29
N SER A 9 -5.26 -10.30 -0.38
CA SER A 9 -4.50 -11.43 0.13
C SER A 9 -3.93 -11.07 1.51
N GLY A 10 -3.80 -12.05 2.42
CA GLY A 10 -3.19 -11.82 3.73
C GLY A 10 -1.78 -11.20 3.65
N THR A 11 -1.13 -11.34 2.49
CA THR A 11 0.12 -10.71 2.09
C THR A 11 0.04 -9.19 2.06
N VAL A 12 -1.04 -8.59 1.54
CA VAL A 12 -1.21 -7.13 1.58
C VAL A 12 -1.35 -6.61 3.00
N LEU A 13 -2.05 -7.34 3.86
CA LEU A 13 -2.19 -6.99 5.27
C LEU A 13 -0.85 -7.11 6.01
N ALA A 14 -0.06 -8.13 5.71
CA ALA A 14 1.27 -8.31 6.28
C ALA A 14 2.25 -7.22 5.82
N ILE A 15 2.23 -6.83 4.55
CA ILE A 15 3.03 -5.73 4.00
C ILE A 15 2.60 -4.40 4.62
N PHE A 16 1.29 -4.14 4.75
CA PHE A 16 0.79 -2.95 5.43
C PHE A 16 1.30 -2.85 6.88
N LEU A 17 1.18 -3.94 7.65
CA LEU A 17 1.62 -3.97 9.04
C LEU A 17 3.14 -3.88 9.19
N SER A 18 3.90 -4.46 8.26
CA SER A 18 5.36 -4.33 8.27
C SER A 18 5.79 -2.90 7.94
N LEU A 19 5.19 -2.26 6.94
CA LEU A 19 5.47 -0.87 6.51
C LEU A 19 5.06 0.19 7.55
N SER A 20 3.94 -0.03 8.26
CA SER A 20 3.42 0.88 9.29
C SER A 20 4.41 1.10 10.44
N ASN A 21 5.28 0.12 10.71
CA ASN A 21 6.27 0.20 11.78
C ASN A 21 7.58 0.88 11.34
N VAL A 22 7.76 1.28 10.08
CA VAL A 22 9.08 1.63 9.53
C VAL A 22 9.33 3.15 9.49
N SER A 23 8.33 4.02 9.61
CA SER A 23 8.51 5.43 9.24
C SER A 23 7.97 6.47 10.21
N LEU A 24 8.80 7.48 10.51
CA LEU A 24 8.42 8.79 11.08
C LEU A 24 8.43 9.93 10.04
N ALA A 25 8.85 9.65 8.80
CA ALA A 25 8.87 10.63 7.73
C ALA A 25 7.45 11.09 7.38
N SER A 26 7.17 12.39 7.54
CA SER A 26 5.82 12.95 7.46
C SER A 26 5.08 12.70 6.14
N GLY A 27 5.81 12.57 5.02
CA GLY A 27 5.24 12.21 3.72
C GLY A 27 4.82 10.73 3.64
N LEU A 28 5.68 9.83 4.12
CA LEU A 28 5.40 8.41 4.13
C LEU A 28 4.28 8.07 5.14
N ASP A 29 4.25 8.74 6.29
CA ASP A 29 3.17 8.63 7.27
C ASP A 29 1.79 8.98 6.67
N LYS A 30 1.69 10.08 5.91
CA LYS A 30 0.45 10.45 5.21
C LYS A 30 0.02 9.41 4.16
N ASN A 31 0.98 8.85 3.43
CA ASN A 31 0.70 7.81 2.45
C ASN A 31 0.22 6.52 3.13
N MET A 32 0.79 6.15 4.28
CA MET A 32 0.36 4.99 5.07
C MET A 32 -1.04 5.19 5.67
N GLN A 33 -1.35 6.39 6.17
CA GLN A 33 -2.71 6.72 6.62
C GLN A 33 -3.73 6.64 5.48
N SER A 34 -3.36 7.12 4.29
CA SER A 34 -4.22 7.04 3.09
C SER A 34 -4.45 5.59 2.67
N LEU A 35 -3.40 4.77 2.67
CA LEU A 35 -3.47 3.33 2.40
C LEU A 35 -4.38 2.61 3.41
N ALA A 36 -4.25 2.92 4.71
CA ALA A 36 -5.08 2.36 5.77
C ALA A 36 -6.57 2.72 5.60
N LYS A 37 -6.85 3.98 5.26
CA LYS A 37 -8.21 4.47 5.02
C LYS A 37 -8.85 3.75 3.83
N SER A 38 -8.13 3.63 2.72
CA SER A 38 -8.64 2.91 1.55
C SER A 38 -8.91 1.44 1.84
N MET A 39 -8.03 0.78 2.59
CA MET A 39 -8.25 -0.61 3.03
C MET A 39 -9.53 -0.74 3.87
N SER A 40 -9.76 0.18 4.80
CA SER A 40 -10.99 0.20 5.60
C SER A 40 -12.26 0.34 4.75
N ILE A 41 -12.22 1.17 3.70
CA ILE A 41 -13.31 1.30 2.72
C ILE A 41 -13.52 -0.01 1.96
N LEU A 42 -12.46 -0.67 1.54
CA LEU A 42 -12.54 -1.94 0.79
C LEU A 42 -13.11 -3.09 1.63
N GLN A 43 -12.89 -3.07 2.94
CA GLN A 43 -13.44 -4.07 3.86
C GLN A 43 -14.89 -3.81 4.26
N SER A 44 -15.35 -2.55 4.24
CA SER A 44 -16.65 -2.16 4.80
C SER A 44 -17.69 -1.73 3.75
N SER A 45 -17.27 -1.37 2.54
CA SER A 45 -18.15 -0.83 1.51
C SER A 45 -18.61 -1.90 0.52
N ASN A 46 -19.87 -1.77 0.09
CA ASN A 46 -20.43 -2.52 -1.04
C ASN A 46 -20.71 -1.60 -2.25
N ASP A 47 -20.42 -0.31 -2.14
CA ASP A 47 -20.62 0.65 -3.21
C ASP A 47 -19.47 0.61 -4.21
N LYS A 48 -19.78 0.34 -5.48
CA LYS A 48 -18.79 0.18 -6.55
C LYS A 48 -17.91 1.41 -6.70
N SER A 49 -18.48 2.61 -6.62
CA SER A 49 -17.70 3.85 -6.78
C SER A 49 -16.70 4.05 -5.64
N SER A 50 -17.12 3.74 -4.41
CA SER A 50 -16.29 3.81 -3.21
C SER A 50 -15.14 2.80 -3.27
N LEU A 51 -15.42 1.58 -3.75
CA LEU A 51 -14.41 0.53 -3.93
C LEU A 51 -13.37 0.94 -4.99
N LEU A 52 -13.80 1.44 -6.15
CA LEU A 52 -12.89 1.90 -7.20
C LEU A 52 -12.03 3.09 -6.75
N ASN A 53 -12.63 4.06 -6.06
CA ASN A 53 -11.91 5.20 -5.51
C ASN A 53 -10.89 4.75 -4.44
N ALA A 54 -11.26 3.77 -3.60
CA ALA A 54 -10.33 3.22 -2.62
C ALA A 54 -9.12 2.55 -3.29
N LEU A 55 -9.33 1.76 -4.35
CA LEU A 55 -8.22 1.16 -5.13
C LEU A 55 -7.32 2.22 -5.75
N GLU A 56 -7.89 3.26 -6.36
CA GLU A 56 -7.12 4.37 -6.93
C GLU A 56 -6.30 5.12 -5.87
N MET A 57 -6.89 5.36 -4.69
CA MET A 57 -6.19 5.96 -3.57
C MET A 57 -5.07 5.08 -3.02
N MET A 58 -5.25 3.74 -2.99
CA MET A 58 -4.18 2.82 -2.59
C MET A 58 -3.01 2.88 -3.57
N ASP A 59 -3.29 2.79 -4.88
CA ASP A 59 -2.27 2.82 -5.93
C ASP A 59 -1.41 4.09 -5.84
N LYS A 60 -2.05 5.27 -5.74
CA LYS A 60 -1.34 6.56 -5.57
C LYS A 60 -0.50 6.62 -4.30
N SER A 61 -1.00 6.06 -3.20
CA SER A 61 -0.28 6.05 -1.92
C SER A 61 0.96 5.15 -1.98
N VAL A 62 0.86 4.01 -2.67
CA VAL A 62 1.96 3.08 -2.87
C VAL A 62 3.02 3.69 -3.79
N ASP A 63 2.62 4.26 -4.93
CA ASP A 63 3.52 4.96 -5.85
C ASP A 63 4.28 6.10 -5.17
N SER A 64 3.55 6.93 -4.40
CA SER A 64 4.15 8.01 -3.61
C SER A 64 5.14 7.49 -2.56
N SER A 65 4.88 6.31 -1.99
CA SER A 65 5.76 5.70 -0.98
C SER A 65 7.05 5.14 -1.58
N MET A 66 7.06 4.73 -2.86
CA MET A 66 8.28 4.27 -3.53
C MET A 66 9.34 5.37 -3.66
N ASN A 67 8.90 6.63 -3.63
CA ASN A 67 9.75 7.81 -3.73
C ASN A 67 10.29 8.30 -2.37
N ILE A 68 9.91 7.64 -1.26
CA ILE A 68 10.35 7.98 0.09
C ILE A 68 11.01 6.77 0.72
N ILE A 69 12.26 6.94 1.19
CA ILE A 69 12.96 5.90 1.96
C ILE A 69 12.62 6.10 3.44
N PRO A 70 12.09 5.07 4.12
CA PRO A 70 11.86 5.12 5.57
C PRO A 70 13.15 5.39 6.35
N GLU A 71 13.06 6.15 7.45
CA GLU A 71 14.22 6.51 8.29
C GLU A 71 14.95 5.30 8.88
N LYS A 72 14.27 4.16 9.04
CA LYS A 72 14.86 2.92 9.55
C LYS A 72 15.66 2.14 8.50
N ILE A 73 15.60 2.54 7.23
CA ILE A 73 16.39 1.95 6.15
C ILE A 73 17.59 2.85 5.89
N ASP A 74 18.80 2.31 6.01
CA ASP A 74 20.01 3.01 5.58
C ASP A 74 19.96 3.21 4.06
N VAL A 75 20.03 4.47 3.62
CA VAL A 75 20.02 4.83 2.19
C VAL A 75 21.20 4.26 1.41
N ASN A 76 22.29 3.89 2.08
CA ASN A 76 23.46 3.27 1.47
C ASN A 76 23.34 1.75 1.38
N ASP A 77 22.43 1.13 2.13
CA ASP A 77 22.11 -0.28 2.02
C ASP A 77 21.16 -0.50 0.84
N LYS A 78 21.78 -0.68 -0.34
CA LYS A 78 21.06 -0.92 -1.59
C LYS A 78 20.13 -2.13 -1.51
N VAL A 79 20.51 -3.18 -0.78
CA VAL A 79 19.69 -4.40 -0.67
C VAL A 79 18.40 -4.10 0.07
N SER A 80 18.49 -3.39 1.19
CA SER A 80 17.30 -3.01 1.97
C SER A 80 16.41 -2.01 1.23
N VAL A 81 17.00 -1.05 0.51
CA VAL A 81 16.25 -0.09 -0.32
C VAL A 81 15.53 -0.80 -1.48
N ASP A 82 16.21 -1.71 -2.17
CA ASP A 82 15.63 -2.45 -3.30
C ASP A 82 14.51 -3.38 -2.81
N ASN A 83 14.73 -4.10 -1.70
CA ASN A 83 13.69 -4.94 -1.09
C ASN A 83 12.43 -4.13 -0.72
N TYR A 84 12.60 -2.96 -0.10
CA TYR A 84 11.47 -2.07 0.21
C TYR A 84 10.66 -1.69 -1.05
N LYS A 85 11.36 -1.29 -2.12
CA LYS A 85 10.72 -0.90 -3.38
C LYS A 85 10.04 -2.09 -4.07
N GLU A 86 10.65 -3.27 -4.05
CA GLU A 86 10.07 -4.48 -4.63
C GLU A 86 8.80 -4.93 -3.89
N GLU A 87 8.77 -4.86 -2.56
CA GLU A 87 7.55 -5.15 -1.80
C GLU A 87 6.42 -4.16 -2.11
N LEU A 88 6.74 -2.86 -2.26
CA LEU A 88 5.75 -1.88 -2.72
C LEU A 88 5.25 -2.17 -4.14
N LYS A 89 6.10 -2.64 -5.05
CA LYS A 89 5.68 -3.01 -6.42
C LYS A 89 4.76 -4.21 -6.44
N LYS A 90 5.03 -5.22 -5.59
CA LYS A 90 4.13 -6.37 -5.41
C LYS A 90 2.76 -5.91 -4.93
N LEU A 91 2.74 -5.02 -3.93
CA LEU A 91 1.49 -4.43 -3.44
C LEU A 91 0.74 -3.66 -4.54
N GLN A 92 1.45 -2.84 -5.32
CA GLN A 92 0.86 -2.12 -6.45
C GLN A 92 0.27 -3.07 -7.49
N HIS A 93 0.97 -4.16 -7.79
CA HIS A 93 0.49 -5.18 -8.72
C HIS A 93 -0.81 -5.84 -8.21
N GLU A 94 -0.88 -6.19 -6.93
CA GLU A 94 -2.10 -6.75 -6.33
C GLU A 94 -3.29 -5.79 -6.40
N ILE A 95 -3.07 -4.49 -6.16
CA ILE A 95 -4.11 -3.45 -6.29
C ILE A 95 -4.64 -3.38 -7.73
N ASN A 96 -3.75 -3.47 -8.72
CA ASN A 96 -4.11 -3.33 -10.14
C ASN A 96 -4.90 -4.52 -10.71
N ILE A 97 -4.89 -5.67 -10.04
CA ILE A 97 -5.62 -6.88 -10.47
C ILE A 97 -6.86 -7.20 -9.61
N ALA A 98 -7.09 -6.41 -8.55
CA ALA A 98 -8.21 -6.55 -7.62
C ALA A 98 -9.57 -6.21 -8.28
#